data_AF-A0A8D2LU48-F1
#
_entry.id   AF-A0A8D2LU48-F1
#
_cell.length_a   1.000
_cell.length_b   1.000
_cell.length_c   1.000
_cell.angle_alpha   90.00
_cell.angle_beta   90.00
_cell.angle_gamma   90.00
#
_symmetry.space_group_name_H-M   'P 1'
#
loop_
_entity.id
_entity.type
_entity.pdbx_description
1 polymer ?
#
loop_
_entity_poly.entity_id
_entity_poly.type
_entity_poly.pdbx_seq_one_letter_code
_entity_poly.pdbx_strand_id
1 'polypeptide(L)'
;MSLKTCGSNLQGPGGTFTSPNFPFQYDSNAQCVWVITAINPNKVNSDLRINIIIVSVNFLFLKLLSRSCLCACVCVSINCILCHATYLMVIQINFEEFDLEIGYDTLTIGDGGEVGDPRTVLQVLTGSFVPDLIVSMNNQMWLHLQTDESVGSIGFKVNYKEIEKESCGDPGTPLYGIREGDGFSNRDVLRFECQFGFELIGEKSIVCQENNQWSANIPICICE
;
A
#
# COMPACT_ATOMS: atom_id res chain seq x y z
N MET A 1 -26.95 21.14 3.29
CA MET A 1 -25.68 21.27 4.05
C MET A 1 -24.53 21.30 3.05
N SER A 2 -23.38 21.91 3.35
CA SER A 2 -22.24 21.96 2.39
C SER A 2 -21.37 20.72 2.55
N LEU A 3 -21.05 20.05 1.44
CA LEU A 3 -20.06 18.97 1.39
C LEU A 3 -18.71 19.46 1.92
N LYS A 4 -18.10 18.69 2.82
CA LYS A 4 -16.74 18.95 3.32
C LYS A 4 -15.74 18.12 2.51
N THR A 5 -14.65 18.72 2.06
CA THR A 5 -13.58 18.01 1.36
C THR A 5 -12.30 18.03 2.18
N CYS A 6 -11.56 16.93 2.19
CA CYS A 6 -10.30 16.85 2.91
C CYS A 6 -9.34 15.81 2.33
N GLY A 7 -8.18 15.64 2.97
CA GLY A 7 -7.16 14.67 2.58
C GLY A 7 -5.88 15.32 2.05
N SER A 8 -4.96 14.50 1.53
CA SER A 8 -3.63 14.96 1.12
C SER A 8 -2.96 14.05 0.10
N ASN A 9 -1.99 14.61 -0.64
CA ASN A 9 -1.08 13.82 -1.46
C ASN A 9 0.18 13.52 -0.63
N LEU A 10 0.45 12.24 -0.42
CA LEU A 10 1.53 11.72 0.41
C LEU A 10 2.59 11.08 -0.48
N GLN A 11 3.86 11.36 -0.17
CA GLN A 11 5.01 10.81 -0.88
C GLN A 11 6.16 10.58 0.10
N GLY A 12 6.98 9.57 -0.16
CA GLY A 12 8.16 9.26 0.63
C GLY A 12 8.10 7.86 1.24
N PRO A 13 9.23 7.39 1.84
CA PRO A 13 9.44 5.99 2.22
C PRO A 13 8.47 5.46 3.29
N GLY A 14 7.74 6.35 3.94
CA GLY A 14 6.66 6.02 4.86
C GLY A 14 6.17 7.26 5.61
N GLY A 15 5.09 7.09 6.34
CA GLY A 15 4.49 8.13 7.15
C GLY A 15 3.18 7.68 7.79
N THR A 16 2.49 8.64 8.41
CA THR A 16 1.22 8.41 9.11
C THR A 16 0.25 9.50 8.72
N PHE A 17 -1.03 9.16 8.59
CA PHE A 17 -2.11 10.12 8.46
C PHE A 17 -3.35 9.62 9.19
N THR A 18 -4.28 10.54 9.45
CA THR A 18 -5.48 10.29 10.23
C THR A 18 -6.70 10.85 9.52
N SER A 19 -7.87 10.32 9.87
CA SER A 19 -9.14 11.00 9.59
C SER A 19 -9.16 12.39 10.24
N PRO A 20 -9.91 13.36 9.70
CA PRO A 20 -10.08 14.66 10.35
C PRO A 20 -10.51 14.52 11.81
N ASN A 21 -9.96 15.39 12.66
CA ASN A 21 -10.25 15.47 14.10
C ASN A 21 -9.83 14.26 14.95
N PHE A 22 -9.26 13.19 14.39
CA PHE A 22 -8.79 12.03 15.16
C PHE A 22 -7.93 12.46 16.38
N PRO A 23 -8.14 11.89 17.60
CA PRO A 23 -9.00 10.74 17.92
C PRO A 23 -10.45 11.13 18.29
N PHE A 24 -10.90 12.31 17.88
CA PHE A 24 -12.29 12.73 18.00
C PHE A 24 -13.07 12.43 16.72
N GLN A 25 -14.37 12.67 16.81
CA GLN A 25 -15.32 12.43 15.73
C GLN A 25 -14.94 13.13 14.41
N TYR A 26 -14.91 12.36 13.33
CA TYR A 26 -14.73 12.92 11.98
C TYR A 26 -15.98 13.67 11.50
N ASP A 27 -15.78 14.52 10.51
CA ASP A 27 -16.85 15.34 9.96
C ASP A 27 -17.92 14.51 9.22
N SER A 28 -19.20 14.82 9.48
CA SER A 28 -20.32 14.34 8.65
C SER A 28 -20.38 15.08 7.31
N ASN A 29 -20.98 14.40 6.32
CA ASN A 29 -21.13 14.83 4.93
C ASN A 29 -19.80 15.25 4.30
N ALA A 30 -18.79 14.40 4.50
CA ALA A 30 -17.42 14.61 4.10
C ALA A 30 -16.99 13.64 2.99
N GLN A 31 -16.09 14.13 2.13
CA GLN A 31 -15.44 13.40 1.05
C GLN A 31 -13.94 13.67 1.15
N CYS A 32 -13.21 12.72 1.72
CA CYS A 32 -11.79 12.87 1.97
C CYS A 32 -10.96 11.90 1.16
N VAL A 33 -9.90 12.39 0.52
CA VAL A 33 -9.07 11.61 -0.40
C VAL A 33 -7.60 11.74 -0.03
N TRP A 34 -6.98 10.62 0.28
CA TRP A 34 -5.53 10.52 0.44
C TRP A 34 -4.95 9.73 -0.71
N VAL A 35 -3.93 10.28 -1.38
CA VAL A 35 -3.22 9.60 -2.46
C VAL A 35 -1.77 9.42 -2.04
N ILE A 36 -1.35 8.18 -1.88
CA ILE A 36 0.00 7.79 -1.49
C ILE A 36 0.74 7.37 -2.77
N THR A 37 1.84 8.03 -3.08
CA THR A 37 2.67 7.70 -4.25
C THR A 37 4.06 7.30 -3.78
N ALA A 38 4.48 6.08 -4.11
CA ALA A 38 5.83 5.61 -3.82
C ALA A 38 6.86 6.39 -4.65
N ILE A 39 7.89 6.91 -4.00
CA ILE A 39 9.02 7.58 -4.61
C ILE A 39 10.09 6.54 -4.90
N ASN A 40 10.30 6.23 -6.18
CA ASN A 40 11.45 5.41 -6.56
C ASN A 40 12.74 6.23 -6.32
N PRO A 41 13.66 5.82 -5.42
CA PRO A 41 14.91 6.53 -5.17
C PRO A 41 15.81 6.61 -6.40
N ASN A 42 15.54 5.79 -7.44
CA ASN A 42 16.23 5.83 -8.73
C ASN A 42 15.47 6.61 -9.81
N LYS A 43 14.33 7.24 -9.50
CA LYS A 43 13.68 8.21 -10.39
C LYS A 43 14.51 9.48 -10.37
N VAL A 44 15.60 9.49 -11.13
CA VAL A 44 16.23 10.72 -11.59
C VAL A 44 15.09 11.55 -12.17
N ASN A 45 14.85 12.70 -11.57
CA ASN A 45 13.75 13.58 -11.92
C ASN A 45 13.73 13.75 -13.45
N SER A 46 12.67 13.27 -14.11
CA SER A 46 12.50 13.36 -15.56
C SER A 46 12.33 14.82 -16.04
N ASP A 47 12.37 15.81 -15.14
CA ASP A 47 12.46 17.23 -15.47
C ASP A 47 13.88 17.73 -15.84
N LEU A 48 14.88 16.84 -15.92
CA LEU A 48 16.12 17.16 -16.62
C LEU A 48 15.85 17.28 -18.13
N ARG A 49 15.44 18.48 -18.58
CA ARG A 49 15.51 18.88 -19.99
C ARG A 49 16.96 18.95 -20.44
N ILE A 50 17.57 17.80 -20.71
CA ILE A 50 18.86 17.74 -21.40
C ILE A 50 18.58 18.06 -22.87
N ASN A 51 18.92 19.27 -23.30
CA ASN A 51 18.97 19.62 -24.72
C ASN A 51 20.15 18.85 -25.36
N ILE A 52 19.93 17.60 -25.74
CA ILE A 52 20.89 16.85 -26.56
C ILE A 52 20.73 17.31 -28.00
N ILE A 53 21.66 18.16 -28.46
CA ILE A 53 21.85 18.41 -29.89
C ILE A 53 22.55 17.16 -30.43
N ILE A 54 21.80 16.32 -31.17
CA ILE A 54 22.38 15.18 -31.89
C ILE A 54 23.22 15.73 -33.04
N VAL A 55 24.52 15.92 -32.81
CA VAL A 55 25.50 16.00 -33.90
C VAL A 55 26.00 14.59 -34.15
N SER A 56 25.80 14.15 -35.38
CA SER A 56 26.09 12.82 -35.91
C SER A 56 27.45 12.22 -35.50
N VAL A 57 27.49 10.89 -35.54
CA VAL A 57 28.64 9.95 -35.58
C VAL A 57 29.56 9.83 -34.36
N ASN A 58 29.30 8.84 -33.50
CA ASN A 58 29.97 7.52 -33.51
C ASN A 58 29.61 6.72 -32.25
N PHE A 59 29.27 5.44 -32.43
CA PHE A 59 28.99 4.51 -31.35
C PHE A 59 30.18 4.42 -30.36
N LEU A 60 29.98 4.91 -29.14
CA LEU A 60 30.81 4.54 -28.00
C LEU A 60 29.90 3.88 -26.96
N PHE A 61 30.05 2.56 -26.80
CA PHE A 61 29.46 1.82 -25.68
C PHE A 61 29.96 2.44 -24.37
N LEU A 62 29.15 3.25 -23.69
CA LEU A 62 29.34 3.47 -22.26
C LEU A 62 28.61 2.35 -21.51
N LYS A 63 29.37 1.33 -21.13
CA LYS A 63 29.06 0.50 -19.96
C LYS A 63 29.01 1.45 -18.75
N LEU A 64 27.83 1.94 -18.39
CA LEU A 64 27.58 2.51 -17.07
C LEU A 64 26.99 1.42 -16.20
N LEU A 65 27.82 0.96 -15.26
CA LEU A 65 27.45 0.15 -14.12
C LEU A 65 26.38 0.87 -13.31
N SER A 66 25.13 0.41 -13.39
CA SER A 66 24.11 0.67 -12.38
C SER A 66 23.06 -0.43 -12.47
N ARG A 67 22.96 -1.24 -11.42
CA ARG A 67 22.09 -2.43 -11.32
C ARG A 67 20.59 -2.09 -11.12
N SER A 68 20.08 -0.98 -11.65
CA SER A 68 18.80 -0.44 -11.15
C SER A 68 17.79 0.00 -12.21
N CYS A 69 17.89 -0.48 -13.45
CA CYS A 69 16.81 -0.31 -14.43
C CYS A 69 16.70 -1.55 -15.31
N LEU A 70 15.79 -2.47 -14.97
CA LEU A 70 15.29 -3.44 -15.94
C LEU A 70 14.29 -2.69 -16.85
N CYS A 71 14.79 -1.94 -17.85
CA CYS A 71 13.94 -1.66 -19.02
C CYS A 71 13.66 -3.02 -19.67
N ALA A 72 12.45 -3.54 -19.51
CA ALA A 72 11.95 -4.59 -20.40
C ALA A 72 11.72 -3.94 -21.77
N CYS A 73 12.74 -3.94 -22.62
CA CYS A 73 12.58 -3.56 -24.03
C CYS A 73 11.70 -4.62 -24.71
N VAL A 74 10.40 -4.35 -24.88
CA VAL A 74 9.61 -5.07 -25.86
C VAL A 74 9.98 -4.50 -27.23
N CYS A 75 10.87 -5.19 -27.94
CA CYS A 75 11.28 -4.83 -29.30
C CYS A 75 10.14 -5.10 -30.28
N VAL A 76 9.36 -4.08 -30.64
CA VAL A 76 8.54 -4.10 -31.86
C VAL A 76 9.25 -3.24 -32.90
N SER A 77 10.10 -3.89 -33.72
CA SER A 77 10.74 -3.36 -34.94
C SER A 77 11.51 -2.02 -34.83
N ILE A 78 12.85 -2.09 -34.80
CA ILE A 78 13.87 -1.05 -35.11
C ILE A 78 13.80 0.30 -34.33
N ASN A 79 12.71 0.63 -33.65
CA ASN A 79 12.56 1.84 -32.84
C ASN A 79 12.03 1.47 -31.45
N CYS A 80 12.91 1.27 -30.47
CA CYS A 80 12.49 1.19 -29.06
C CYS A 80 12.07 2.59 -28.58
N ILE A 81 10.76 2.89 -28.61
CA ILE A 81 10.20 4.18 -28.12
C ILE A 81 9.53 4.05 -26.74
N LEU A 82 9.41 2.84 -26.17
CA LEU A 82 8.77 2.65 -24.86
C LEU A 82 9.73 1.97 -23.86
N CYS A 83 10.53 2.74 -23.12
CA CYS A 83 10.94 2.28 -21.78
C CYS A 83 9.72 2.48 -20.89
N HIS A 84 8.98 1.41 -20.60
CA HIS A 84 7.97 1.45 -19.55
C HIS A 84 8.71 1.66 -18.23
N ALA A 85 8.41 2.73 -17.50
CA ALA A 85 8.97 2.94 -16.17
C ALA A 85 8.45 1.82 -15.26
N THR A 86 9.30 0.85 -14.95
CA THR A 86 8.97 -0.20 -13.98
C THR A 86 9.26 0.34 -12.58
N TYR A 87 8.20 0.56 -11.80
CA TYR A 87 8.33 0.91 -10.39
C TYR A 87 8.69 -0.34 -9.60
N LEU A 88 9.74 -0.25 -8.78
CA LEU A 88 10.22 -1.33 -7.92
C LEU A 88 9.69 -1.25 -6.49
N MET A 89 8.94 -0.18 -6.17
CA MET A 89 8.37 0.07 -4.85
C MET A 89 6.84 0.07 -4.95
N VAL A 90 6.20 -0.57 -3.99
CA VAL A 90 4.75 -0.56 -3.74
C VAL A 90 4.46 0.01 -2.34
N ILE A 91 3.19 0.26 -2.04
CA ILE A 91 2.76 0.86 -0.78
C ILE A 91 2.15 -0.22 0.10
N GLN A 92 2.68 -0.36 1.31
CA GLN A 92 2.06 -1.12 2.39
C GLN A 92 1.37 -0.14 3.35
N ILE A 93 0.14 -0.44 3.77
CA ILE A 93 -0.58 0.28 4.83
C ILE A 93 -1.02 -0.67 5.97
N ASN A 94 -1.07 -0.14 7.18
CA ASN A 94 -1.77 -0.74 8.31
C ASN A 94 -2.59 0.31 9.06
N PHE A 95 -3.60 -0.15 9.79
CA PHE A 95 -4.39 0.68 10.68
C PHE A 95 -3.91 0.46 12.11
N GLU A 96 -3.58 1.54 12.80
CA GLU A 96 -3.32 1.52 14.25
C GLU A 96 -4.65 1.55 15.02
N GLU A 97 -5.60 2.34 14.51
CA GLU A 97 -6.96 2.47 15.03
C GLU A 97 -7.93 2.60 13.84
N PHE A 98 -9.11 2.01 13.96
CA PHE A 98 -10.16 2.08 12.93
C PHE A 98 -11.55 1.94 13.52
N ASP A 99 -12.38 2.97 13.37
CA ASP A 99 -13.78 2.99 13.77
C ASP A 99 -14.57 3.98 12.91
N LEU A 100 -15.44 3.45 12.05
CA LEU A 100 -16.39 4.16 11.21
C LEU A 100 -17.82 3.71 11.50
N GLU A 101 -18.80 4.57 11.18
CA GLU A 101 -20.21 4.22 11.30
C GLU A 101 -20.57 3.03 10.40
N ILE A 102 -20.99 1.93 11.02
CA ILE A 102 -21.18 0.64 10.34
C ILE A 102 -22.29 0.70 9.28
N GLY A 103 -21.92 0.47 8.03
CA GLY A 103 -22.84 0.38 6.89
C GLY A 103 -23.30 1.73 6.32
N TYR A 104 -22.90 2.85 6.93
CA TYR A 104 -23.27 4.20 6.47
C TYR A 104 -22.03 4.97 5.99
N ASP A 105 -20.96 4.93 6.79
CA ASP A 105 -19.69 5.55 6.44
C ASP A 105 -18.71 4.50 5.90
N THR A 106 -17.99 4.87 4.86
CA THR A 106 -17.09 3.94 4.16
C THR A 106 -15.72 4.55 3.92
N LEU A 107 -14.68 3.74 4.14
CA LEU A 107 -13.34 4.00 3.66
C LEU A 107 -13.01 3.02 2.53
N THR A 108 -12.99 3.53 1.31
CA THR A 108 -12.63 2.74 0.12
C THR A 108 -11.15 2.87 -0.15
N ILE A 109 -10.46 1.76 -0.37
CA ILE A 109 -9.03 1.69 -0.67
C ILE A 109 -8.88 1.19 -2.09
N GLY A 110 -8.11 1.91 -2.92
CA GLY A 110 -7.82 1.52 -4.30
C GLY A 110 -6.34 1.54 -4.67
N ASP A 111 -6.00 0.77 -5.69
CA ASP A 111 -4.65 0.47 -6.13
C ASP A 111 -4.37 1.07 -7.52
N GLY A 112 -3.79 2.27 -7.51
CA GLY A 112 -3.53 3.07 -8.71
C GLY A 112 -4.79 3.56 -9.41
N GLY A 113 -4.61 4.01 -10.65
CA GLY A 113 -5.69 4.54 -11.48
C GLY A 113 -6.28 5.85 -10.94
N GLU A 114 -7.53 6.11 -11.31
CA GLU A 114 -8.27 7.28 -10.82
C GLU A 114 -8.95 6.96 -9.48
N VAL A 115 -9.01 7.95 -8.59
CA VAL A 115 -9.69 7.82 -7.30
C VAL A 115 -11.17 7.54 -7.53
N GLY A 116 -11.68 6.49 -6.89
CA GLY A 116 -13.07 6.05 -7.00
C GLY A 116 -13.36 5.13 -8.20
N ASP A 117 -12.36 4.74 -9.01
CA ASP A 117 -12.56 3.73 -10.06
C ASP A 117 -12.85 2.36 -9.42
N PRO A 118 -14.05 1.77 -9.61
CA PRO A 118 -14.41 0.50 -8.98
C PRO A 118 -13.53 -0.67 -9.42
N ARG A 119 -12.79 -0.56 -10.54
CA ARG A 119 -11.90 -1.62 -11.05
C ARG A 119 -10.59 -1.72 -10.29
N THR A 120 -10.19 -0.65 -9.58
CA THR A 120 -8.94 -0.61 -8.81
C THR A 120 -9.20 -0.72 -7.30
N VAL A 121 -10.46 -0.86 -6.87
CA VAL A 121 -10.82 -1.02 -5.46
C VAL A 121 -10.28 -2.34 -4.92
N LEU A 122 -9.48 -2.26 -3.86
CA LEU A 122 -8.99 -3.40 -3.09
C LEU A 122 -9.99 -3.78 -2.00
N GLN A 123 -10.46 -2.81 -1.21
CA GLN A 123 -11.36 -3.03 -0.08
C GLN A 123 -12.29 -1.85 0.14
N VAL A 124 -13.47 -2.12 0.70
CA VAL A 124 -14.41 -1.13 1.22
C VAL A 124 -14.63 -1.45 2.69
N LEU A 125 -14.26 -0.52 3.56
CA LEU A 125 -14.21 -0.73 5.00
C LEU A 125 -15.27 0.08 5.72
N THR A 126 -15.83 -0.48 6.79
CA THR A 126 -16.82 0.15 7.66
C THR A 126 -16.82 -0.53 9.04
N GLY A 127 -17.45 0.07 10.04
CA GLY A 127 -17.48 -0.46 11.41
C GLY A 127 -16.15 -0.25 12.17
N SER A 128 -15.94 -1.04 13.22
CA SER A 128 -14.85 -0.87 14.18
C SER A 128 -13.80 -2.00 14.15
N PHE A 129 -13.79 -2.81 13.09
CA PHE A 129 -12.82 -3.88 12.96
C PHE A 129 -11.57 -3.33 12.26
N VAL A 130 -10.43 -3.39 12.95
CA VAL A 130 -9.14 -2.97 12.40
C VAL A 130 -8.77 -3.91 11.25
N PRO A 131 -8.67 -3.41 10.00
CA PRO A 131 -8.32 -4.23 8.85
C PRO A 131 -6.90 -4.76 8.97
N ASP A 132 -6.67 -5.90 8.31
CA ASP A 132 -5.34 -6.47 8.20
C ASP A 132 -4.42 -5.62 7.34
N LEU A 133 -3.15 -6.04 7.28
CA LEU A 133 -2.16 -5.41 6.44
C LEU A 133 -2.58 -5.44 4.97
N ILE A 134 -2.57 -4.27 4.31
CA ILE A 134 -2.90 -4.13 2.90
C ILE A 134 -1.67 -3.66 2.14
N VAL A 135 -1.35 -4.32 1.04
CA VAL A 135 -0.24 -3.97 0.15
C VAL A 135 -0.78 -3.73 -1.26
N SER A 136 -0.35 -2.64 -1.89
CA SER A 136 -0.69 -2.35 -3.28
C SER A 136 0.10 -3.20 -4.27
N MET A 137 -0.42 -3.36 -5.49
CA MET A 137 0.32 -3.89 -6.63
C MET A 137 0.90 -2.78 -7.51
N ASN A 138 0.41 -1.54 -7.38
CA ASN A 138 0.95 -0.36 -8.06
C ASN A 138 1.80 0.52 -7.14
N ASN A 139 2.47 1.50 -7.76
CA ASN A 139 3.27 2.52 -7.08
C ASN A 139 2.42 3.70 -6.56
N GLN A 140 1.11 3.59 -6.62
CA GLN A 140 0.17 4.56 -6.08
C GLN A 140 -1.00 3.81 -5.45
N MET A 141 -1.42 4.26 -4.28
CA MET A 141 -2.61 3.78 -3.57
C MET A 141 -3.43 5.00 -3.19
N TRP A 142 -4.76 4.89 -3.19
CA TRP A 142 -5.64 5.94 -2.70
C TRP A 142 -6.61 5.41 -1.66
N LEU A 143 -6.96 6.27 -0.71
CA LEU A 143 -8.00 6.03 0.29
C LEU A 143 -9.04 7.14 0.16
N HIS A 144 -10.31 6.74 0.09
CA HIS A 144 -11.46 7.63 -0.08
C HIS A 144 -12.47 7.38 1.03
N LEU A 145 -12.51 8.30 2.00
CA LEU A 145 -13.52 8.31 3.06
C LEU A 145 -14.76 9.05 2.54
N GLN A 146 -15.90 8.39 2.63
CA GLN A 146 -17.22 8.95 2.33
C GLN A 146 -18.09 8.81 3.56
N THR A 147 -18.56 9.96 4.06
CA THR A 147 -19.45 10.01 5.23
C THR A 147 -20.81 10.58 4.87
N ASP A 148 -21.85 10.11 5.56
CA ASP A 148 -23.22 10.56 5.36
C ASP A 148 -23.56 11.76 6.27
N GLU A 149 -24.84 12.12 6.40
CA GLU A 149 -25.25 13.28 7.21
C GLU A 149 -25.34 12.99 8.73
N SER A 150 -25.07 11.77 9.20
CA SER A 150 -25.14 11.39 10.62
C SER A 150 -23.82 11.57 11.39
N VAL A 151 -23.83 11.09 12.63
CA VAL A 151 -22.82 11.31 13.66
C VAL A 151 -21.76 10.22 13.49
N GLY A 152 -20.61 10.57 12.93
CA GLY A 152 -19.48 9.64 12.75
C GLY A 152 -18.82 9.11 14.04
N SER A 153 -17.92 8.15 13.88
CA SER A 153 -17.09 7.56 14.95
C SER A 153 -15.75 8.30 15.15
N ILE A 154 -14.84 7.74 15.98
CA ILE A 154 -13.50 8.32 16.24
C ILE A 154 -12.57 8.32 15.01
N GLY A 155 -12.92 7.58 13.96
CA GLY A 155 -12.20 7.55 12.69
C GLY A 155 -11.02 6.58 12.71
N PHE A 156 -9.93 6.96 12.06
CA PHE A 156 -8.80 6.04 11.85
C PHE A 156 -7.45 6.72 11.88
N LYS A 157 -6.43 5.89 12.15
CA LYS A 157 -5.01 6.25 12.03
C LYS A 157 -4.29 5.20 11.19
N VAL A 158 -3.75 5.63 10.06
CA VAL A 158 -3.06 4.77 9.09
C VAL A 158 -1.57 5.06 9.11
N ASN A 159 -0.77 3.99 9.15
CA ASN A 159 0.66 4.07 8.85
C ASN A 159 0.91 3.45 7.49
N TYR A 160 1.68 4.14 6.65
CA TYR A 160 2.11 3.65 5.34
C TYR A 160 3.62 3.55 5.26
N LYS A 161 4.12 2.63 4.44
CA LYS A 161 5.54 2.49 4.12
C LYS A 161 5.72 1.97 2.71
N GLU A 162 6.83 2.36 2.09
CA GLU A 162 7.24 1.79 0.80
C GLU A 162 7.95 0.45 1.04
N ILE A 163 7.61 -0.55 0.24
CA ILE A 163 8.28 -1.85 0.23
C ILE A 163 8.61 -2.27 -1.20
N GLU A 164 9.52 -3.22 -1.35
CA GLU A 164 9.84 -3.77 -2.66
C GLU A 164 8.63 -4.48 -3.28
N LYS A 165 8.49 -4.35 -4.60
CA LYS A 165 7.50 -5.08 -5.38
C LYS A 165 7.72 -6.59 -5.22
N GLU A 166 6.65 -7.38 -5.25
CA GLU A 166 6.66 -8.85 -5.01
C GLU A 166 6.88 -9.24 -3.55
N SER A 167 6.65 -8.31 -2.62
CA SER A 167 6.59 -8.56 -1.19
C SER A 167 5.18 -8.34 -0.64
N CYS A 168 4.74 -9.23 0.27
CA CYS A 168 3.49 -9.08 1.02
C CYS A 168 3.64 -8.20 2.28
N GLY A 169 4.86 -7.68 2.53
CA GLY A 169 5.15 -6.93 3.75
C GLY A 169 5.21 -7.79 5.01
N ASP A 170 5.87 -7.28 6.05
CA ASP A 170 5.90 -7.96 7.36
C ASP A 170 4.51 -7.84 8.02
N PRO A 171 3.79 -8.96 8.25
CA PRO A 171 2.48 -8.95 8.90
C PRO A 171 2.57 -8.85 10.43
N GLY A 172 3.78 -8.87 10.99
CA GLY A 172 4.01 -8.82 12.44
C GLY A 172 3.97 -10.20 13.10
N THR A 173 4.03 -10.19 14.43
CA THR A 173 3.98 -11.39 15.27
C THR A 173 2.80 -11.26 16.23
N PRO A 174 1.97 -12.30 16.39
CA PRO A 174 0.87 -12.27 17.35
C PRO A 174 1.35 -11.95 18.77
N LEU A 175 0.56 -11.19 19.52
CA LEU A 175 0.81 -10.98 20.94
C LEU A 175 0.73 -12.34 21.66
N TYR A 176 1.71 -12.64 22.52
CA TYR A 176 1.89 -13.96 23.15
C TYR A 176 2.09 -15.12 22.16
N GLY A 177 2.41 -14.81 20.90
CA GLY A 177 2.77 -15.77 19.87
C GLY A 177 4.26 -15.75 19.54
N ILE A 178 4.64 -16.72 18.71
CA ILE A 178 5.96 -16.93 18.14
C ILE A 178 5.77 -17.13 16.64
N ARG A 179 6.65 -16.53 15.84
CA ARG A 179 6.66 -16.66 14.38
C ARG A 179 7.94 -17.34 13.93
N GLU A 180 7.82 -18.34 13.07
CA GLU A 180 8.91 -18.94 12.33
C GLU A 180 8.92 -18.43 10.88
N GLY A 181 10.09 -18.03 10.40
CA GLY A 181 10.29 -17.43 9.08
C GLY A 181 10.41 -15.90 9.13
N ASP A 182 11.20 -15.37 8.19
CA ASP A 182 11.53 -13.96 8.03
C ASP A 182 11.44 -13.48 6.56
N GLY A 183 11.09 -14.38 5.64
CA GLY A 183 10.82 -14.08 4.24
C GLY A 183 9.44 -13.46 4.06
N PHE A 184 9.37 -12.40 3.24
CA PHE A 184 8.12 -11.68 2.91
C PHE A 184 7.89 -11.60 1.40
N SER A 185 8.66 -12.34 0.60
CA SER A 185 8.55 -12.38 -0.85
C SER A 185 7.49 -13.39 -1.28
N ASN A 186 7.00 -13.27 -2.52
CA ASN A 186 6.05 -14.21 -3.10
C ASN A 186 6.47 -15.67 -2.86
N ARG A 187 5.54 -16.48 -2.34
CA ARG A 187 5.65 -17.90 -1.96
C ARG A 187 6.39 -18.18 -0.65
N ASP A 188 6.89 -17.16 0.04
CA ASP A 188 7.39 -17.34 1.39
C ASP A 188 6.26 -17.76 2.33
N VAL A 189 6.62 -18.56 3.35
CA VAL A 189 5.68 -19.14 4.30
C VAL A 189 6.10 -18.75 5.71
N LEU A 190 5.17 -18.16 6.45
CA LEU A 190 5.33 -17.88 7.88
C LEU A 190 4.51 -18.89 8.67
N ARG A 191 5.07 -19.43 9.76
CA ARG A 191 4.38 -20.34 10.67
C ARG A 191 4.25 -19.70 12.05
N PHE A 192 3.14 -19.95 12.72
CA PHE A 192 2.85 -19.36 14.02
C PHE A 192 2.57 -20.44 15.06
N GLU A 193 2.95 -20.12 16.29
CA GLU A 193 2.69 -20.90 17.48
C GLU A 193 2.41 -19.95 18.66
N CYS A 194 1.60 -20.39 19.62
CA CYS A 194 1.37 -19.62 20.84
C CYS A 194 2.32 -20.05 21.95
N GLN A 195 2.68 -19.11 22.83
CA GLN A 195 3.46 -19.42 24.01
C GLN A 195 2.70 -20.39 24.93
N PHE A 196 3.42 -21.07 25.83
CA PHE A 196 2.82 -22.02 26.77
C PHE A 196 1.68 -21.36 27.58
N GLY A 197 0.52 -22.01 27.64
CA GLY A 197 -0.69 -21.51 28.32
C GLY A 197 -1.62 -20.66 27.45
N PHE A 198 -1.36 -20.55 26.15
CA PHE A 198 -2.21 -19.87 25.18
C PHE A 198 -2.63 -20.81 24.05
N GLU A 199 -3.87 -20.65 23.57
CA GLU A 199 -4.43 -21.36 22.43
C GLU A 199 -4.39 -20.49 21.16
N LEU A 200 -4.04 -21.11 20.03
CA LEU A 200 -3.97 -20.46 18.72
C LEU A 200 -5.33 -20.47 18.04
N ILE A 201 -5.86 -19.28 17.74
CA ILE A 201 -7.07 -19.08 16.96
C ILE A 201 -6.72 -18.51 15.58
N GLY A 202 -7.04 -19.26 14.52
CA GLY A 202 -6.78 -18.89 13.13
C GLY A 202 -5.86 -19.88 12.41
N GLU A 203 -5.22 -19.42 11.33
CA GLU A 203 -4.34 -20.25 10.52
C GLU A 203 -2.95 -20.40 11.16
N LYS A 204 -2.47 -21.65 11.26
CA LYS A 204 -1.13 -21.94 11.81
C LYS A 204 0.00 -21.51 10.85
N SER A 205 -0.31 -21.28 9.59
CA SER A 205 0.67 -20.82 8.60
C SER A 205 0.02 -19.98 7.52
N ILE A 206 0.74 -18.94 7.07
CA ILE A 206 0.31 -18.06 5.98
C ILE A 206 1.37 -18.05 4.87
N VAL A 207 0.93 -17.83 3.64
CA VAL A 207 1.77 -17.84 2.44
C VAL A 207 1.63 -16.51 1.71
N CYS A 208 2.75 -15.91 1.29
CA CYS A 208 2.71 -14.69 0.49
C CYS A 208 2.29 -15.02 -0.95
N GLN A 209 1.19 -14.44 -1.40
CA GLN A 209 0.59 -14.69 -2.71
C GLN A 209 1.04 -13.66 -3.75
N GLU A 210 0.91 -14.00 -5.04
CA GLU A 210 1.37 -13.16 -6.17
C GLU A 210 0.62 -11.81 -6.30
N ASN A 211 -0.48 -11.63 -5.56
CA ASN A 211 -1.21 -10.37 -5.43
C ASN A 211 -0.67 -9.47 -4.29
N ASN A 212 0.54 -9.75 -3.78
CA ASN A 212 1.15 -9.09 -2.62
C ASN A 212 0.32 -9.18 -1.33
N GLN A 213 -0.58 -10.17 -1.20
CA GLN A 213 -1.35 -10.39 0.02
C GLN A 213 -0.96 -11.71 0.68
N TRP A 214 -0.99 -11.74 2.01
CA TRP A 214 -0.89 -12.99 2.75
C TRP A 214 -2.15 -13.83 2.58
N SER A 215 -2.01 -15.16 2.52
CA SER A 215 -3.14 -16.07 2.30
C SER A 215 -4.19 -16.05 3.41
N ALA A 216 -3.82 -15.59 4.60
CA ALA A 216 -4.70 -15.37 5.74
C ALA A 216 -4.04 -14.35 6.69
N ASN A 217 -4.82 -13.91 7.68
CA ASN A 217 -4.37 -13.02 8.73
C ASN A 217 -3.46 -13.75 9.72
N ILE A 218 -2.64 -13.00 10.46
CA ILE A 218 -1.90 -13.60 11.58
C ILE A 218 -2.91 -14.12 12.62
N PRO A 219 -2.65 -15.28 13.23
CA PRO A 219 -3.55 -15.82 14.24
C PRO A 219 -3.48 -15.00 15.54
N ILE A 220 -4.45 -15.22 16.42
CA ILE A 220 -4.49 -14.61 17.76
C ILE A 220 -4.19 -15.71 18.79
N CYS A 221 -3.39 -15.38 19.79
CA CYS A 221 -3.15 -16.24 20.95
C CYS A 221 -3.99 -15.74 22.13
N ILE A 222 -4.89 -16.59 22.63
CA ILE A 222 -5.76 -16.29 23.77
C ILE A 222 -5.41 -17.19 24.96
N CYS A 223 -5.54 -16.69 26.18
CA CYS A 223 -5.39 -17.52 27.37
C CYS A 223 -6.51 -18.57 27.41
N GLU A 224 -6.16 -19.82 27.71
CA GLU A 224 -7.15 -20.82 28.12
C GLU A 224 -7.83 -20.46 29.45
#